data_AF-A0A847H525-F1
#
_entry.id   AF-A0A847H525-F1
#
_cell.length_a   1.000
_cell.length_b   1.000
_cell.length_c   1.000
_cell.angle_alpha   90.00
_cell.angle_beta   90.00
_cell.angle_gamma   90.00
#
_symmetry.space_group_name_H-M   'P 1'
#
loop_
_entity.id
_entity.type
_entity.pdbx_description
1 polymer ?
#
loop_
_entity_poly.entity_id
_entity_poly.type
_entity_poly.pdbx_seq_one_letter_code
_entity_poly.pdbx_strand_id
1 'polypeptide(L)'
;KSLEANDSIYIGSNADINGKVRAKTFHIKAGDNIKAKSLHANTSVWVGKNAQIDDGIIAENGEIIAQDGLCTDYLCAGANVRLGSVNKLLDIFFNNNSKRNVALERTLILDSNDINSKNNKKINVHLSDNISILTIKAASDDPEILKKFVFMTSAKPTFIRLVGDNPEKDKMFII
;
A
#
# COMPACT_ATOMS: atom_id res chain seq x y z
N LYS A 1 -24.25 4.99 -2.55
CA LYS A 1 -24.57 3.71 -3.22
C LYS A 1 -23.26 3.01 -3.55
N SER A 2 -23.18 1.69 -3.38
CA SER A 2 -21.98 0.93 -3.78
C SER A 2 -21.94 0.73 -5.29
N LEU A 3 -20.73 0.67 -5.85
CA LEU A 3 -20.46 0.38 -7.26
C LEU A 3 -19.75 -0.97 -7.35
N GLU A 4 -20.26 -1.88 -8.16
CA GLU A 4 -19.68 -3.21 -8.33
C GLU A 4 -19.71 -3.62 -9.79
N ALA A 5 -18.60 -4.20 -10.27
CA ALA A 5 -18.48 -4.71 -11.63
C ALA A 5 -17.70 -6.03 -11.66
N ASN A 6 -18.02 -6.88 -12.64
CA ASN A 6 -17.21 -8.05 -12.99
C ASN A 6 -15.97 -7.69 -13.81
N ASP A 7 -15.82 -6.42 -14.19
CA ASP A 7 -14.70 -5.93 -14.99
C ASP A 7 -13.93 -4.84 -14.22
N SER A 8 -12.97 -4.21 -14.90
CA SER A 8 -12.23 -3.05 -14.47
C SER A 8 -13.16 -1.87 -14.21
N ILE A 9 -12.89 -1.11 -13.16
CA ILE A 9 -13.64 0.12 -12.85
C ILE A 9 -12.72 1.32 -13.02
N TYR A 10 -13.16 2.28 -13.83
CA TYR A 10 -12.51 3.56 -14.02
C TYR A 10 -13.36 4.65 -13.37
N ILE A 11 -12.80 5.34 -12.38
CA ILE A 11 -13.47 6.41 -11.64
C ILE A 11 -12.82 7.73 -12.04
N GLY A 12 -13.61 8.68 -12.55
CA GLY A 12 -13.13 10.02 -12.89
C GLY A 12 -12.68 10.81 -11.65
N SER A 13 -11.87 11.84 -11.87
CA SER A 13 -11.45 12.75 -10.79
C SER A 13 -12.65 13.46 -10.15
N ASN A 14 -12.53 13.80 -8.86
CA ASN A 14 -13.53 14.46 -8.03
C ASN A 14 -14.83 13.66 -7.82
N ALA A 15 -14.83 12.36 -8.16
CA ALA A 15 -15.98 11.50 -7.90
C ALA A 15 -16.19 11.34 -6.38
N ASP A 16 -17.43 11.50 -5.94
CA ASP A 16 -17.86 11.27 -4.56
C ASP A 16 -18.76 10.04 -4.50
N ILE A 17 -18.19 8.92 -4.05
CA ILE A 17 -18.87 7.63 -3.96
C ILE A 17 -19.13 7.34 -2.49
N ASN A 18 -20.34 7.66 -2.02
CA ASN A 18 -20.83 7.36 -0.67
C ASN A 18 -20.91 5.86 -0.30
N GLY A 19 -20.20 4.96 -1.00
CA GLY A 19 -20.25 3.52 -0.82
C GLY A 19 -18.95 2.82 -1.19
N LYS A 20 -19.00 1.49 -1.24
CA LYS A 20 -17.86 0.65 -1.60
C LYS A 20 -17.75 0.56 -3.12
N VAL A 21 -16.54 0.53 -3.65
CA VAL A 21 -16.26 0.20 -5.05
C VAL A 21 -15.59 -1.16 -5.11
N ARG A 22 -16.14 -2.09 -5.89
CA ARG A 22 -15.59 -3.44 -6.06
C ARG A 22 -15.45 -3.85 -7.52
N ALA A 23 -14.22 -4.10 -7.97
CA ALA A 23 -13.90 -4.75 -9.24
C ALA A 23 -13.56 -6.23 -8.98
N LYS A 24 -14.44 -7.15 -9.37
CA LYS A 24 -14.32 -8.58 -8.99
C LYS A 24 -13.23 -9.34 -9.71
N THR A 25 -12.91 -8.98 -10.95
CA THR A 25 -11.98 -9.77 -11.79
C THR A 25 -10.67 -9.05 -12.02
N PHE A 26 -10.74 -7.74 -12.22
CA PHE A 26 -9.60 -6.93 -12.62
C PHE A 26 -9.34 -5.83 -11.60
N HIS A 27 -9.09 -4.63 -12.10
CA HIS A 27 -8.50 -3.53 -11.35
C HIS A 27 -9.45 -2.35 -11.16
N ILE A 28 -9.06 -1.46 -10.25
CA ILE A 28 -9.68 -0.13 -10.11
C ILE A 28 -8.63 0.91 -10.50
N LYS A 29 -9.00 1.85 -11.36
CA LYS A 29 -8.23 3.08 -11.60
C LYS A 29 -9.09 4.29 -11.27
N ALA A 30 -8.72 5.00 -10.22
CA ALA A 30 -9.42 6.20 -9.76
C ALA A 30 -8.57 7.44 -10.01
N GLY A 31 -9.21 8.52 -10.49
CA GLY A 31 -8.58 9.82 -10.70
C GLY A 31 -8.24 10.54 -9.39
N ASP A 32 -7.99 11.84 -9.51
CA ASP A 32 -7.62 12.70 -8.38
C ASP A 32 -8.84 13.11 -7.54
N ASN A 33 -8.62 13.45 -6.27
CA ASN A 33 -9.61 13.94 -5.31
C ASN A 33 -10.85 13.05 -5.16
N ILE A 34 -10.73 11.75 -5.43
CA ILE A 34 -11.84 10.82 -5.28
C ILE A 34 -12.14 10.59 -3.80
N LYS A 35 -13.43 10.44 -3.49
CA LYS A 35 -13.92 10.04 -2.17
C LYS A 35 -14.65 8.72 -2.28
N ALA A 36 -14.29 7.74 -1.46
CA ALA A 36 -15.04 6.50 -1.36
C ALA A 36 -14.95 5.88 0.02
N LYS A 37 -15.90 5.00 0.37
CA LYS A 37 -15.80 4.24 1.62
C LYS A 37 -14.65 3.23 1.57
N SER A 38 -14.56 2.49 0.47
CA SER A 38 -13.48 1.51 0.25
C SER A 38 -13.29 1.23 -1.23
N LEU A 39 -12.08 0.89 -1.64
CA LEU A 39 -11.78 0.37 -2.97
C LEU A 39 -11.30 -1.07 -2.85
N HIS A 40 -11.91 -1.97 -3.61
CA HIS A 40 -11.56 -3.39 -3.59
C HIS A 40 -11.44 -3.93 -5.01
N ALA A 41 -10.24 -4.31 -5.43
CA ALA A 41 -9.97 -4.96 -6.70
C ALA A 41 -9.36 -6.35 -6.50
N ASN A 42 -9.63 -7.26 -7.42
CA ASN A 42 -8.97 -8.57 -7.45
C ASN A 42 -7.49 -8.45 -7.86
N THR A 43 -7.17 -7.59 -8.83
CA THR A 43 -5.78 -7.40 -9.27
C THR A 43 -5.18 -6.19 -8.59
N SER A 44 -5.24 -5.01 -9.20
CA SER A 44 -4.53 -3.81 -8.72
C SER A 44 -5.48 -2.64 -8.46
N VAL A 45 -5.05 -1.71 -7.62
CA VAL A 45 -5.73 -0.43 -7.41
C VAL A 45 -4.77 0.72 -7.66
N TRP A 46 -5.13 1.62 -8.56
CA TRP A 46 -4.46 2.90 -8.77
C TRP A 46 -5.37 4.03 -8.28
N VAL A 47 -4.87 4.89 -7.39
CA VAL A 47 -5.57 6.10 -6.96
C VAL A 47 -4.73 7.34 -7.25
N GLY A 48 -5.36 8.35 -7.83
CA GLY A 48 -4.77 9.66 -8.07
C GLY A 48 -4.52 10.45 -6.79
N LYS A 49 -4.16 11.73 -6.96
CA LYS A 49 -3.78 12.62 -5.86
C LYS A 49 -4.95 12.89 -4.93
N ASN A 50 -4.68 13.13 -3.65
CA ASN A 50 -5.63 13.53 -2.62
C ASN A 50 -6.84 12.60 -2.48
N ALA A 51 -6.67 11.31 -2.78
CA ALA A 51 -7.72 10.33 -2.61
C ALA A 51 -8.10 10.17 -1.13
N GLN A 52 -9.39 10.21 -0.83
CA GLN A 52 -9.95 10.05 0.51
C GLN A 52 -10.76 8.76 0.58
N ILE A 53 -10.16 7.71 1.14
CA ILE A 53 -10.77 6.39 1.28
C ILE A 53 -10.98 6.11 2.77
N ASP A 54 -12.21 6.12 3.26
CA ASP A 54 -12.42 6.10 4.72
C ASP A 54 -11.91 4.82 5.39
N ASP A 55 -12.30 3.66 4.85
CA ASP A 55 -11.95 2.35 5.42
C ASP A 55 -10.59 1.87 4.87
N GLY A 56 -10.52 1.52 3.58
CA GLY A 56 -9.31 0.90 3.05
C GLY A 56 -9.30 0.65 1.55
N ILE A 57 -8.08 0.39 1.07
CA ILE A 57 -7.81 -0.01 -0.32
C ILE A 57 -7.29 -1.45 -0.32
N ILE A 58 -7.94 -2.31 -1.09
CA ILE A 58 -7.63 -3.74 -1.17
C ILE A 58 -7.37 -4.11 -2.63
N ALA A 59 -6.21 -4.72 -2.87
CA ALA A 59 -5.79 -5.33 -4.12
C ALA A 59 -5.46 -6.80 -3.84
N GLU A 60 -6.41 -7.73 -4.04
CA GLU A 60 -6.31 -9.11 -3.54
C GLU A 60 -5.05 -9.84 -4.07
N ASN A 61 -4.73 -9.69 -5.35
CA ASN A 61 -3.65 -10.43 -6.03
C ASN A 61 -2.63 -9.53 -6.73
N GLY A 62 -2.73 -8.22 -6.57
CA GLY A 62 -1.89 -7.25 -7.28
C GLY A 62 -1.46 -6.10 -6.39
N GLU A 63 -1.07 -5.01 -7.05
CA GLU A 63 -0.39 -3.90 -6.42
C GLU A 63 -1.36 -2.76 -6.06
N ILE A 64 -0.94 -1.95 -5.10
CA ILE A 64 -1.58 -0.67 -4.81
C ILE A 64 -0.61 0.44 -5.18
N ILE A 65 -1.06 1.37 -6.02
CA ILE A 65 -0.33 2.60 -6.34
C ILE A 65 -1.21 3.78 -5.94
N ALA A 66 -0.72 4.60 -5.02
CA ALA A 66 -1.37 5.82 -4.59
C ALA A 66 -0.45 7.01 -4.81
N GLN A 67 -0.96 8.05 -5.47
CA GLN A 67 -0.25 9.31 -5.61
C GLN A 67 -0.32 10.15 -4.33
N ASP A 68 0.25 11.36 -4.37
CA ASP A 68 0.36 12.29 -3.26
C ASP A 68 -0.97 12.61 -2.57
N GLY A 69 -0.93 12.77 -1.26
CA GLY A 69 -2.04 13.22 -0.43
C GLY A 69 -3.03 12.13 -0.05
N LEU A 70 -2.64 10.85 -0.11
CA LEU A 70 -3.52 9.74 0.25
C LEU A 70 -4.02 9.85 1.70
N CYS A 71 -5.33 9.67 1.88
CA CYS A 71 -5.98 9.48 3.17
C CYS A 71 -6.70 8.13 3.19
N THR A 72 -6.21 7.17 3.96
CA THR A 72 -6.91 5.89 4.21
C THR A 72 -6.61 5.33 5.60
N ASP A 73 -7.48 4.47 6.15
CA ASP A 73 -7.12 3.76 7.39
C ASP A 73 -6.14 2.62 7.08
N TYR A 74 -6.37 1.79 6.05
CA TYR A 74 -5.42 0.72 5.70
C TYR A 74 -5.27 0.45 4.20
N LEU A 75 -4.18 -0.27 3.88
CA LEU A 75 -3.87 -0.84 2.57
C LEU A 75 -3.70 -2.36 2.72
N CYS A 76 -4.26 -3.15 1.80
CA CYS A 76 -4.03 -4.59 1.74
C CYS A 76 -3.68 -4.98 0.30
N ALA A 77 -2.42 -5.36 0.07
CA ALA A 77 -1.91 -5.70 -1.25
C ALA A 77 -1.44 -7.15 -1.31
N GLY A 78 -1.85 -7.87 -2.35
CA GLY A 78 -1.31 -9.18 -2.69
C GLY A 78 0.11 -9.10 -3.29
N ALA A 79 0.50 -7.95 -3.83
CA ALA A 79 1.81 -7.67 -4.41
C ALA A 79 2.45 -6.40 -3.79
N ASN A 80 3.09 -5.56 -4.60
CA ASN A 80 3.83 -4.39 -4.14
C ASN A 80 2.90 -3.22 -3.75
N VAL A 81 3.44 -2.28 -2.99
CA VAL A 81 2.76 -1.02 -2.66
C VAL A 81 3.67 0.14 -3.07
N ARG A 82 3.11 1.13 -3.75
CA ARG A 82 3.79 2.39 -4.11
C ARG A 82 2.98 3.58 -3.62
N LEU A 83 3.61 4.47 -2.86
CA LEU A 83 3.00 5.62 -2.22
C LEU A 83 3.74 6.90 -2.60
N GLY A 84 3.01 7.93 -3.03
CA GLY A 84 3.44 9.32 -2.94
C GLY A 84 3.40 9.81 -1.49
N SER A 85 3.10 11.08 -1.27
CA SER A 85 2.82 11.58 0.08
C SER A 85 1.53 10.97 0.67
N VAL A 86 1.51 10.80 1.99
CA VAL A 86 0.40 10.21 2.73
C VAL A 86 0.03 11.16 3.86
N ASN A 87 -1.23 11.59 3.88
CA ASN A 87 -1.78 12.43 4.95
C ASN A 87 -2.31 11.60 6.11
N LYS A 88 -2.78 10.38 5.83
CA LYS A 88 -3.35 9.46 6.81
C LYS A 88 -3.19 8.03 6.34
N LEU A 89 -2.55 7.20 7.16
CA LEU A 89 -2.46 5.74 7.03
C LEU A 89 -2.20 5.11 8.41
N LEU A 90 -2.84 3.98 8.71
CA LEU A 90 -2.58 3.22 9.95
C LEU A 90 -1.84 1.93 9.67
N ASP A 91 -2.34 1.13 8.71
CA ASP A 91 -1.85 -0.23 8.48
C ASP A 91 -1.60 -0.50 7.00
N ILE A 92 -0.50 -1.22 6.72
CA ILE A 92 -0.19 -1.83 5.43
C ILE A 92 -0.12 -3.33 5.66
N PHE A 93 -0.94 -4.09 4.94
CA PHE A 93 -0.92 -5.54 4.94
C PHE A 93 -0.36 -6.02 3.60
N PHE A 94 0.77 -6.70 3.65
CA PHE A 94 1.24 -7.50 2.53
C PHE A 94 0.72 -8.92 2.69
N ASN A 95 -0.41 -9.19 2.04
CA ASN A 95 -1.12 -10.46 2.16
C ASN A 95 -0.61 -11.49 1.15
N ASN A 96 -0.73 -12.77 1.52
CA ASN A 96 -0.53 -13.90 0.63
C ASN A 96 -1.89 -14.49 0.22
N ASN A 97 -2.28 -14.32 -1.04
CA ASN A 97 -3.38 -15.09 -1.63
C ASN A 97 -2.89 -16.30 -2.46
N SER A 98 -1.58 -16.52 -2.54
CA SER A 98 -1.04 -17.68 -3.22
C SER A 98 -1.16 -18.92 -2.33
N LYS A 99 -1.83 -19.96 -2.83
CA LYS A 99 -1.90 -21.29 -2.20
C LYS A 99 -0.55 -22.04 -2.22
N ARG A 100 0.53 -21.39 -2.68
CA ARG A 100 1.84 -22.01 -2.84
C ARG A 100 2.75 -21.49 -1.72
N ASN A 101 3.37 -22.41 -0.98
CA ASN A 101 4.41 -22.11 0.02
C ASN A 101 5.72 -21.69 -0.68
N VAL A 102 5.69 -20.55 -1.38
CA VAL A 102 6.88 -19.95 -1.99
C VAL A 102 7.29 -18.78 -1.12
N ALA A 103 8.60 -18.66 -0.85
CA ALA A 103 9.15 -17.47 -0.23
C ALA A 103 8.92 -16.26 -1.16
N LEU A 104 8.22 -15.25 -0.68
CA LEU A 104 7.80 -14.09 -1.43
C LEU A 104 8.67 -12.89 -1.08
N GLU A 105 9.07 -12.16 -2.11
CA GLU A 105 9.68 -10.85 -1.96
C GLU A 105 8.62 -9.78 -2.25
N ARG A 106 8.60 -8.71 -1.44
CA ARG A 106 7.70 -7.58 -1.60
C ARG A 106 8.46 -6.27 -1.58
N THR A 107 7.94 -5.29 -2.30
CA THR A 107 8.49 -3.93 -2.29
C THR A 107 7.45 -2.93 -1.81
N LEU A 108 7.84 -2.10 -0.83
CA LEU A 108 7.19 -0.84 -0.49
C LEU A 108 8.00 0.30 -1.10
N ILE A 109 7.41 1.03 -2.05
CA ILE A 109 8.03 2.17 -2.71
C ILE A 109 7.42 3.45 -2.13
N LEU A 110 8.27 4.35 -1.65
CA LEU A 110 7.90 5.64 -1.09
C LEU A 110 8.50 6.72 -2.00
N ASP A 111 7.68 7.28 -2.88
CA ASP A 111 8.07 8.38 -3.79
C ASP A 111 8.16 9.74 -3.05
N SER A 112 7.77 9.80 -1.78
CA SER A 112 7.83 10.99 -0.94
C SER A 112 8.27 10.66 0.48
N ASN A 113 8.92 11.63 1.14
CA ASN A 113 9.24 11.57 2.56
C ASN A 113 8.05 11.98 3.45
N ASP A 114 7.02 12.61 2.88
CA ASP A 114 5.83 13.10 3.58
C ASP A 114 4.82 11.98 3.80
N ILE A 115 5.27 10.95 4.53
CA ILE A 115 4.45 9.81 4.94
C ILE A 115 3.97 10.09 6.36
N ASN A 116 2.69 10.39 6.56
CA ASN A 116 2.10 10.68 7.87
C ASN A 116 1.04 9.66 8.24
N SER A 117 1.00 9.29 9.51
CA SER A 117 -0.03 8.42 10.05
C SER A 117 -1.17 9.21 10.67
N LYS A 118 -2.30 8.53 10.91
CA LYS A 118 -3.38 9.09 11.72
C LYS A 118 -2.88 9.35 13.15
N ASN A 119 -3.08 10.56 13.65
CA ASN A 119 -2.71 10.97 15.02
C ASN A 119 -1.21 10.86 15.34
N ASN A 120 -0.31 11.04 14.37
CA ASN A 120 1.15 11.01 14.56
C ASN A 120 1.69 9.72 15.21
N LYS A 121 0.98 8.59 15.04
CA LYS A 121 1.48 7.26 15.42
C LYS A 121 2.48 6.72 14.39
N LYS A 122 3.00 5.51 14.59
CA LYS A 122 3.72 4.80 13.52
C LYS A 122 2.72 4.03 12.65
N ILE A 123 3.08 3.81 11.39
CA ILE A 123 2.35 2.97 10.44
C ILE A 123 2.77 1.53 10.67
N ASN A 124 1.80 0.67 10.88
CA ASN A 124 2.01 -0.75 11.03
C ASN A 124 2.19 -1.40 9.66
N VAL A 125 3.21 -2.22 9.49
CA VAL A 125 3.45 -3.01 8.28
C VAL A 125 3.39 -4.48 8.67
N HIS A 126 2.30 -5.14 8.28
CA HIS A 126 2.04 -6.54 8.54
C HIS A 126 2.51 -7.37 7.36
N LEU A 127 3.40 -8.31 7.64
CA LEU A 127 3.98 -9.23 6.67
C LEU A 127 3.45 -10.63 6.93
N SER A 128 2.79 -11.21 5.92
CA SER A 128 2.37 -12.62 5.98
C SER A 128 3.57 -13.57 6.08
N ASP A 129 3.36 -14.75 6.68
CA ASP A 129 4.37 -15.76 7.02
C ASP A 129 5.31 -16.21 5.90
N ASN A 130 4.89 -16.02 4.66
CA ASN A 130 5.65 -16.45 3.49
C ASN A 130 6.48 -15.31 2.87
N ILE A 131 6.44 -14.10 3.42
CA ILE A 131 7.27 -12.98 2.96
C ILE A 131 8.66 -13.10 3.58
N SER A 132 9.63 -13.51 2.78
CA SER A 132 11.03 -13.65 3.21
C SER A 132 11.77 -12.31 3.21
N ILE A 133 11.40 -11.40 2.29
CA ILE A 133 12.07 -10.12 2.12
C ILE A 133 11.04 -9.02 1.86
N LEU A 134 11.12 -7.94 2.64
CA LEU A 134 10.52 -6.66 2.32
C LEU A 134 11.61 -5.67 1.91
N THR A 135 11.60 -5.24 0.65
CA THR A 135 12.42 -4.12 0.19
C THR A 135 11.65 -2.82 0.36
N ILE A 136 12.25 -1.82 0.99
CA ILE A 136 11.72 -0.47 1.09
C ILE A 136 12.58 0.40 0.19
N LYS A 137 11.97 0.97 -0.85
CA LYS A 137 12.61 1.97 -1.71
C LYS A 137 12.09 3.32 -1.31
N ALA A 138 12.93 4.25 -0.90
CA ALA A 138 12.52 5.58 -0.48
C ALA A 138 13.14 6.66 -1.37
N ALA A 139 12.41 7.76 -1.58
CA ALA A 139 12.87 8.92 -2.35
C ALA A 139 14.06 9.67 -1.74
N SER A 140 14.51 9.28 -0.55
CA SER A 140 15.76 9.75 0.04
C SER A 140 16.50 8.61 0.71
N ASP A 141 17.82 8.72 0.78
CA ASP A 141 18.68 7.81 1.55
C ASP A 141 18.51 7.96 3.08
N ASP A 142 17.54 8.75 3.55
CA ASP A 142 17.37 9.07 4.96
C ASP A 142 16.76 7.87 5.72
N PRO A 143 17.52 7.18 6.60
CA PRO A 143 17.01 6.06 7.37
C PRO A 143 15.92 6.45 8.37
N GLU A 144 15.74 7.75 8.68
CA GLU A 144 14.69 8.23 9.56
C GLU A 144 13.28 7.89 9.05
N ILE A 145 13.12 7.70 7.72
CA ILE A 145 11.84 7.27 7.14
C ILE A 145 11.36 5.94 7.74
N LEU A 146 12.29 5.05 8.11
CA LEU A 146 11.94 3.76 8.72
C LEU A 146 11.36 3.92 10.13
N LYS A 147 11.68 5.01 10.85
CA LYS A 147 11.11 5.25 12.19
C LYS A 147 9.61 5.52 12.15
N LYS A 148 9.07 5.84 10.98
CA LYS A 148 7.63 6.00 10.75
C LYS A 148 6.88 4.66 10.75
N PHE A 149 7.59 3.53 10.65
CA PHE A 149 6.99 2.21 10.53
C PHE A 149 7.24 1.34 11.77
N VAL A 150 6.30 0.43 12.02
CA VAL A 150 6.47 -0.73 12.91
C VAL A 150 6.22 -1.96 12.07
N PHE A 151 7.22 -2.85 11.98
CA PHE A 151 7.12 -4.06 11.19
C PHE A 151 6.68 -5.22 12.08
N MET A 152 5.67 -5.95 11.61
CA MET A 152 5.09 -7.10 12.30
C MET A 152 5.12 -8.29 11.36
N THR A 153 5.70 -9.39 11.82
CA THR A 153 5.81 -10.64 11.09
C THR A 153 5.45 -11.79 12.03
N SER A 154 4.77 -12.81 11.50
CA SER A 154 4.37 -14.00 12.26
C SER A 154 5.19 -15.26 11.94
N ALA A 155 6.12 -15.23 10.96
CA ALA A 155 6.99 -16.38 10.68
C ALA A 155 8.35 -16.06 10.02
N LYS A 156 9.37 -16.87 10.40
CA LYS A 156 10.77 -16.92 9.89
C LYS A 156 11.51 -15.56 9.92
N PRO A 157 12.87 -15.53 9.86
CA PRO A 157 13.54 -14.24 9.78
C PRO A 157 13.08 -13.52 8.52
N THR A 158 12.42 -12.38 8.70
CA THR A 158 12.04 -11.48 7.61
C THR A 158 13.13 -10.44 7.46
N PHE A 159 13.67 -10.30 6.25
CA PHE A 159 14.69 -9.28 5.97
C PHE A 159 14.01 -8.00 5.50
N ILE A 160 14.37 -6.87 6.11
CA ILE A 160 13.99 -5.55 5.61
C ILE A 160 15.22 -4.93 4.96
N ARG A 161 15.14 -4.63 3.66
CA ARG A 161 16.19 -3.94 2.93
C ARG A 161 15.74 -2.53 2.60
N LEU A 162 16.40 -1.52 3.17
CA LEU A 162 16.24 -0.13 2.72
C LEU A 162 17.18 0.10 1.54
N VAL A 163 16.61 0.54 0.43
CA VAL A 163 17.32 0.93 -0.79
C VAL A 163 17.02 2.40 -1.06
N GLY A 164 18.06 3.22 -1.09
CA GLY A 164 17.97 4.63 -1.44
C GLY A 164 18.37 4.88 -2.89
N ASP A 165 18.53 6.15 -3.25
CA ASP A 165 19.06 6.56 -4.55
C ASP A 165 20.57 6.29 -4.65
N ASN A 166 21.28 6.20 -3.51
CA ASN A 166 22.68 5.78 -3.45
C ASN A 166 22.81 4.31 -2.95
N PRO A 167 23.17 3.36 -3.83
CA PRO A 167 23.34 1.94 -3.47
C PRO A 167 24.38 1.67 -2.39
N GLU A 168 25.37 2.55 -2.20
CA GLU A 168 26.42 2.39 -1.18
C GLU A 168 25.88 2.58 0.25
N LYS A 169 24.68 3.15 0.39
CA LYS A 169 24.01 3.36 1.68
C LYS A 169 22.90 2.35 1.97
N ASP A 170 22.75 1.33 1.13
CA ASP A 170 21.79 0.25 1.34
C ASP A 170 21.99 -0.38 2.72
N LYS A 171 20.90 -0.53 3.48
CA LYS A 171 20.93 -1.15 4.81
C LYS A 171 20.00 -2.35 4.83
N MET A 172 20.49 -3.44 5.43
CA MET A 172 19.70 -4.64 5.69
C MET A 172 19.47 -4.79 7.18
N PHE A 173 18.23 -5.07 7.56
CA PHE A 173 17.78 -5.30 8.92
C PHE A 173 17.13 -6.69 8.98
N ILE A 174 17.33 -7.36 10.10
CA ILE A 174 16.68 -8.65 10.43
C ILE A 174 15.73 -8.35 11.58
N ILE A 175 14.46 -8.75 11.42
CA ILE A 175 13.43 -8.66 12.47
C ILE A 175 13.02 -10.06 12.94
#